data_AF-A0A0A7KJF7-F1
#
_entry.id   AF-A0A0A7KJF7-F1
#
_cell.length_a   1.000
_cell.length_b   1.000
_cell.length_c   1.000
_cell.angle_alpha   90.00
_cell.angle_beta   90.00
_cell.angle_gamma   90.00
#
_symmetry.space_group_name_H-M   'P 1'
#
loop_
_entity.id
_entity.type
_entity.pdbx_description
1 polymer ?
#
loop_
_entity_poly.entity_id
_entity_poly.type
_entity_poly.pdbx_seq_one_letter_code
_entity_poly.pdbx_strand_id
1 'polypeptide(L)'
;MSPISSTTIPRAGVIDVPCYAAQSFNGKTALLQSEGRTVPFDFATLSERDFDRARSERVEMWTIQGLIAVDVDWLIGVMEATTMSQKTLGTEIEDIWYYISPINTVPTVVAGRYVVLGLYR
;
A
#
# COMPACT_ATOMS: atom_id res chain seq x y z
N MET A 1 6.61 6.72 -5.43
CA MET A 1 6.50 5.36 -4.84
C MET A 1 7.89 4.72 -4.76
N SER A 2 8.11 3.76 -3.87
CA SER A 2 9.34 2.94 -3.90
C SER A 2 9.10 1.70 -4.77
N PRO A 3 9.82 1.53 -5.89
CA PRO A 3 9.52 0.45 -6.84
C PRO A 3 9.87 -0.92 -6.25
N ILE A 4 8.99 -1.89 -6.47
CA ILE A 4 9.22 -3.29 -6.10
C ILE A 4 8.52 -4.20 -7.10
N SER A 5 9.08 -5.37 -7.37
CA SER A 5 8.47 -6.39 -8.24
C SER A 5 8.15 -7.64 -7.42
N SER A 6 7.08 -8.34 -7.81
CA SER A 6 6.71 -9.66 -7.26
C SER A 6 7.85 -10.68 -7.31
N THR A 7 8.82 -10.53 -8.22
CA THR A 7 9.96 -11.44 -8.33
C THR A 7 11.19 -11.01 -7.52
N THR A 8 11.25 -9.74 -7.11
CA THR A 8 12.44 -9.15 -6.49
C THR A 8 12.19 -8.57 -5.10
N ILE A 9 11.09 -8.95 -4.44
CA ILE A 9 10.79 -8.49 -3.07
C ILE A 9 11.93 -8.94 -2.13
N PRO A 10 12.65 -7.99 -1.48
CA PRO A 10 13.72 -8.31 -0.55
C PRO A 10 13.20 -9.11 0.65
N ARG A 11 13.96 -10.11 1.10
CA ARG A 11 13.60 -10.90 2.31
C ARG A 11 13.99 -10.19 3.62
N ALA A 12 14.88 -9.22 3.54
CA ALA A 12 15.38 -8.46 4.68
C ALA A 12 15.91 -7.11 4.20
N GLY A 13 16.12 -6.20 5.15
CA GLY A 13 16.64 -4.86 4.89
C GLY A 13 15.59 -3.79 5.09
N VAL A 14 16.08 -2.58 5.34
CA VAL A 14 15.25 -1.39 5.55
C VAL A 14 15.29 -0.55 4.28
N ILE A 15 14.13 -0.13 3.80
CA ILE A 15 14.01 0.84 2.72
C ILE A 15 13.24 2.08 3.18
N ASP A 16 13.46 3.19 2.51
CA ASP A 16 12.63 4.38 2.66
C ASP A 16 11.41 4.26 1.76
N VAL A 17 10.22 4.32 2.37
CA VAL A 17 8.92 4.28 1.67
C VAL A 17 8.32 5.68 1.66
N PRO A 18 8.01 6.27 0.49
CA PRO A 18 7.44 7.61 0.40
C PRO A 18 6.02 7.66 0.96
N CYS A 19 5.74 8.71 1.73
CA CYS A 19 4.42 8.98 2.28
C CYS A 19 3.54 9.71 1.27
N TYR A 20 2.27 9.33 1.25
CA TYR A 20 1.24 9.94 0.43
C TYR A 20 0.04 10.32 1.29
N ALA A 21 -0.57 11.44 0.96
CA ALA A 21 -1.81 11.92 1.56
C ALA A 21 -2.92 11.97 0.51
N ALA A 22 -4.14 11.69 0.94
CA ALA A 22 -5.31 11.80 0.06
C ALA A 22 -5.69 13.26 -0.14
N GLN A 23 -5.79 13.66 -1.41
CA GLN A 23 -6.39 14.93 -1.80
C GLN A 23 -7.90 14.82 -1.93
N SER A 24 -8.38 13.69 -2.46
CA SER A 24 -9.81 13.43 -2.62
C SER A 24 -10.09 11.93 -2.59
N PHE A 25 -11.34 11.58 -2.28
CA PHE A 25 -11.82 10.20 -2.29
C PHE A 25 -13.25 10.17 -2.81
N ASN A 26 -13.51 9.39 -3.85
CA ASN A 26 -14.83 9.32 -4.50
C ASN A 26 -15.70 8.14 -4.04
N GLY A 27 -15.36 7.53 -2.90
CA GLY A 27 -16.03 6.31 -2.41
C GLY A 27 -15.43 5.00 -2.92
N LYS A 28 -14.51 5.05 -3.89
CA LYS A 28 -13.78 3.86 -4.39
C LYS A 28 -12.28 4.12 -4.60
N THR A 29 -11.95 5.26 -5.19
CA THR A 29 -10.60 5.63 -5.58
C THR A 29 -10.19 6.88 -4.83
N ALA A 30 -9.00 6.83 -4.24
CA ALA A 30 -8.36 7.98 -3.61
C ALA A 30 -7.33 8.60 -4.54
N LEU A 31 -7.41 9.91 -4.79
CA LEU A 31 -6.33 10.65 -5.42
C LEU A 31 -5.27 10.94 -4.37
N LEU A 32 -4.07 10.38 -4.54
CA LEU A 32 -2.98 10.51 -3.59
C LEU A 32 -1.90 11.46 -4.13
N GLN A 33 -1.39 12.32 -3.26
CA GLN A 33 -0.25 13.19 -3.54
C GLN A 33 0.90 12.88 -2.58
N SER A 34 2.13 12.96 -3.08
CA SER A 34 3.32 12.79 -2.24
C SER A 34 3.39 13.89 -1.17
N GLU A 35 3.72 13.50 0.06
CA GLU A 35 3.96 14.43 1.17
C GLU A 35 5.41 14.96 1.21
N GLY A 36 6.29 14.53 0.29
CA GLY A 36 7.70 14.93 0.27
C GLY A 36 8.54 14.35 1.43
N ARG A 37 8.05 13.30 2.11
CA ARG A 37 8.75 12.59 3.19
C ARG A 37 8.70 11.08 2.99
N THR A 38 9.55 10.37 3.71
CA THR A 38 9.63 8.91 3.73
C THR A 38 9.55 8.36 5.14
N VAL A 39 9.18 7.07 5.26
CA VAL A 39 9.26 6.30 6.50
C VAL A 39 10.07 5.01 6.27
N PRO A 40 10.87 4.58 7.25
CA PRO A 40 11.66 3.36 7.13
C PRO A 40 10.76 2.14 7.24
N PHE A 41 10.86 1.20 6.30
CA PHE A 41 10.16 -0.07 6.32
C PHE A 41 11.16 -1.23 6.31
N ASP A 42 11.11 -2.06 7.35
CA ASP A 42 11.95 -3.24 7.46
C ASP A 42 11.21 -4.48 6.96
N PHE A 43 11.73 -5.10 5.89
CA PHE A 43 11.18 -6.35 5.34
C PHE A 43 11.26 -7.53 6.32
N ALA A 44 12.12 -7.47 7.35
CA ALA A 44 12.15 -8.48 8.41
C ALA A 44 10.85 -8.54 9.24
N THR A 45 10.00 -7.52 9.15
CA THR A 45 8.67 -7.50 9.79
C THR A 45 7.62 -8.31 9.03
N LEU A 46 7.91 -8.73 7.79
CA LEU A 46 7.00 -9.54 6.98
C LEU A 46 7.09 -11.02 7.36
N SER A 47 5.94 -11.64 7.57
CA SER A 47 5.84 -13.09 7.69
C SER A 47 5.99 -13.77 6.32
N GLU A 48 6.23 -15.08 6.29
CA GLU A 48 6.24 -15.84 5.03
C GLU A 48 4.93 -15.68 4.25
N ARG A 49 3.80 -15.66 4.95
CA ARG A 49 2.47 -15.41 4.37
C ARG A 49 2.38 -14.04 3.70
N ASP A 50 3.01 -13.02 4.27
CA ASP A 50 3.04 -11.68 3.67
C ASP A 50 3.84 -11.67 2.37
N PHE A 51 4.99 -12.35 2.36
CA PHE A 51 5.78 -12.50 1.14
C PHE A 51 4.99 -13.26 0.06
N ASP A 52 4.42 -14.41 0.38
CA ASP A 52 3.65 -15.21 -0.59
C ASP A 52 2.53 -14.37 -1.19
N ARG A 53 1.83 -13.62 -0.35
CA ARG A 53 0.73 -12.76 -0.76
C ARG A 53 1.19 -11.57 -1.63
N ALA A 54 2.34 -10.98 -1.32
CA ALA A 54 2.91 -9.87 -2.11
C ALA A 54 3.47 -10.33 -3.47
N ARG A 55 3.94 -11.59 -3.53
CA ARG A 55 4.44 -12.23 -4.76
C ARG A 55 3.34 -12.80 -5.65
N SER A 56 2.21 -13.18 -5.04
CA SER A 56 1.08 -13.77 -5.76
C SER A 56 0.39 -12.75 -6.65
N GLU A 57 -0.09 -13.23 -7.79
CA GLU A 57 -1.05 -12.49 -8.61
C GLU A 57 -2.34 -12.25 -7.81
N ARG A 58 -2.87 -11.04 -7.89
CA ARG A 58 -4.15 -10.68 -7.29
C ARG A 58 -5.27 -10.86 -8.32
N VAL A 59 -6.49 -10.45 -7.92
CA VAL A 59 -7.65 -10.36 -8.82
C VAL A 59 -7.20 -9.66 -10.12
N GLU A 60 -7.60 -10.18 -11.28
CA GLU A 60 -7.22 -9.65 -12.60
C GLU A 60 -5.72 -9.73 -12.95
N MET A 61 -4.97 -10.68 -12.38
CA MET A 61 -3.53 -10.91 -12.66
C MET A 61 -2.61 -9.75 -12.25
N TRP A 62 -3.08 -8.87 -11.37
CA TRP A 62 -2.26 -7.75 -10.91
C TRP A 62 -1.07 -8.22 -10.07
N THR A 63 0.08 -7.59 -10.30
CA THR A 63 1.31 -7.82 -9.56
C THR A 63 1.74 -6.55 -8.83
N ILE A 64 2.50 -6.70 -7.74
CA ILE A 64 3.00 -5.55 -7.01
C ILE A 64 4.00 -4.76 -7.87
N GLN A 65 3.82 -3.45 -7.91
CA GLN A 65 4.64 -2.48 -8.66
C GLN A 65 5.44 -1.57 -7.73
N GLY A 66 4.97 -1.37 -6.50
CA GLY A 66 5.60 -0.45 -5.58
C GLY A 66 5.01 -0.47 -4.18
N LEU A 67 5.67 0.28 -3.30
CA LEU A 67 5.24 0.52 -1.93
C LEU A 67 5.03 2.02 -1.70
N ILE A 68 4.00 2.33 -0.92
CA ILE A 68 3.71 3.67 -0.39
C ILE A 68 3.35 3.58 1.09
N ALA A 69 3.48 4.68 1.81
CA ALA A 69 3.02 4.82 3.18
C ALA A 69 1.85 5.81 3.23
N VAL A 70 0.81 5.47 3.98
CA VAL A 70 -0.35 6.34 4.20
C VAL A 70 -0.68 6.43 5.69
N ASP A 71 -1.37 7.48 6.08
CA ASP A 71 -1.88 7.65 7.44
C ASP A 71 -2.85 6.51 7.82
N VAL A 72 -2.66 5.94 9.01
CA VAL A 72 -3.46 4.81 9.50
C VAL A 72 -4.94 5.17 9.72
N ASP A 73 -5.22 6.36 10.26
CA ASP A 73 -6.59 6.81 10.54
C ASP A 73 -7.34 7.05 9.23
N TRP A 74 -6.63 7.62 8.24
CA TRP A 74 -7.16 7.75 6.89
C TRP A 74 -7.50 6.39 6.27
N LEU A 75 -6.59 5.41 6.37
CA LEU A 75 -6.78 4.07 5.80
C LEU A 75 -8.00 3.39 6.42
N ILE A 76 -8.18 3.49 7.74
CA ILE A 76 -9.35 2.96 8.45
C ILE A 76 -10.62 3.59 7.89
N GLY A 77 -10.67 4.93 7.78
CA GLY A 77 -11.85 5.63 7.27
C GLY A 77 -12.23 5.24 5.84
N VAL A 78 -11.26 5.08 4.93
CA VAL A 78 -11.57 4.64 3.55
C VAL A 78 -11.94 3.16 3.47
N MET A 79 -11.37 2.31 4.32
CA MET A 79 -11.75 0.89 4.39
C MET A 79 -13.19 0.71 4.88
N GLU A 80 -13.61 1.48 5.88
CA GLU A 80 -15.01 1.49 6.34
C GLU A 80 -15.97 1.92 5.22
N ALA A 81 -15.65 3.02 4.53
CA ALA A 81 -16.46 3.52 3.42
C ALA A 81 -16.53 2.54 2.23
N THR A 82 -15.42 1.87 1.90
CA THR A 82 -15.37 0.90 0.79
C THR A 82 -16.02 -0.43 1.13
N THR A 83 -15.92 -0.90 2.38
CA THR A 83 -16.56 -2.15 2.83
C THR A 83 -18.08 -2.08 2.68
N MET A 84 -18.68 -0.92 2.97
CA MET A 84 -20.11 -0.69 2.72
C MET A 84 -20.50 -0.81 1.23
N SER A 85 -19.54 -0.64 0.32
CA SER A 85 -19.78 -0.66 -1.13
C SER A 85 -19.41 -1.99 -1.81
N GLN A 86 -18.83 -2.96 -1.08
CA GLN A 86 -18.26 -4.21 -1.62
C GLN A 86 -17.25 -4.02 -2.76
N LYS A 87 -16.62 -2.84 -2.86
CA LYS A 87 -15.67 -2.52 -3.92
C LYS A 87 -14.24 -2.61 -3.44
N THR A 88 -13.38 -3.00 -4.35
CA THR A 88 -11.93 -2.95 -4.19
C THR A 88 -11.47 -1.49 -4.07
N LEU A 89 -10.72 -1.17 -3.00
CA LEU A 89 -10.12 0.14 -2.78
C LEU A 89 -8.95 0.37 -3.75
N GLY A 90 -9.00 1.46 -4.50
CA GLY A 90 -7.96 1.87 -5.42
C GLY A 90 -7.37 3.23 -5.08
N THR A 91 -6.25 3.55 -5.70
CA THR A 91 -5.66 4.88 -5.67
C THR A 91 -5.22 5.33 -7.05
N GLU A 92 -5.24 6.63 -7.29
CA GLU A 92 -4.60 7.27 -8.42
C GLU A 92 -3.38 8.05 -7.94
N ILE A 93 -2.23 7.79 -8.56
CA ILE A 93 -0.95 8.48 -8.34
C ILE A 93 -0.39 8.80 -9.73
N GLU A 94 -0.13 10.08 -10.00
CA GLU A 94 0.44 10.53 -11.28
C GLU A 94 -0.35 9.98 -12.50
N ASP A 95 -1.68 10.12 -12.45
CA ASP A 95 -2.63 9.64 -13.47
C ASP A 95 -2.64 8.12 -13.71
N ILE A 96 -2.05 7.33 -12.81
CA ILE A 96 -2.05 5.87 -12.86
C ILE A 96 -2.87 5.31 -11.71
N TRP A 97 -3.84 4.45 -12.05
CA TRP A 97 -4.65 3.73 -11.07
C TRP A 97 -3.96 2.45 -10.60
N TYR A 98 -3.96 2.23 -9.28
CA TYR A 98 -3.46 1.04 -8.62
C TYR A 98 -4.50 0.48 -7.67
N TYR A 99 -4.58 -0.85 -7.59
CA TYR A 99 -5.17 -1.50 -6.44
C TYR A 99 -4.24 -1.36 -5.23
N ILE A 100 -4.80 -1.08 -4.06
CA ILE A 100 -4.01 -0.96 -2.82
C ILE A 100 -4.39 -1.99 -1.78
N SER A 101 -3.38 -2.53 -1.12
CA SER A 101 -3.56 -3.49 -0.02
C SER A 101 -2.42 -3.35 0.99
N PRO A 102 -2.69 -3.42 2.31
CA PRO A 102 -1.62 -3.46 3.32
C PRO A 102 -0.61 -4.55 2.99
N ILE A 103 0.69 -4.24 3.11
CA ILE A 103 1.74 -5.22 2.79
C ILE A 103 1.81 -6.31 3.86
N ASN A 104 1.64 -5.96 5.14
CA ASN A 104 1.47 -6.90 6.25
C ASN A 104 0.02 -7.41 6.32
N THR A 105 -0.16 -8.68 6.67
CA THR A 105 -1.49 -9.29 6.87
C THR A 105 -2.14 -8.75 8.14
N VAL A 106 -1.33 -8.52 9.17
CA VAL A 106 -1.69 -7.72 10.33
C VAL A 106 -1.07 -6.33 10.13
N PRO A 107 -1.88 -5.28 9.87
CA PRO A 107 -1.36 -3.95 9.61
C PRO A 107 -0.39 -3.52 10.71
N THR A 108 0.84 -3.19 10.32
CA THR A 108 1.87 -2.69 11.23
C THR A 108 1.98 -1.19 11.06
N VAL A 109 1.89 -0.46 12.18
CA VAL A 109 2.07 0.99 12.19
C VAL A 109 3.55 1.32 12.28
N VAL A 110 4.07 1.99 11.26
CA VAL A 110 5.44 2.45 11.11
C VAL A 110 5.50 3.93 11.49
N ALA A 111 6.59 4.34 12.15
CA ALA A 111 6.81 5.71 12.62
C ALA A 111 5.62 6.27 13.44
N GLY A 112 4.90 5.39 14.15
CA GLY A 112 3.78 5.74 15.03
C GLY A 112 2.51 6.23 14.33
N ARG A 113 2.45 6.27 12.98
CA ARG A 113 1.33 6.87 12.25
C ARG A 113 1.01 6.23 10.88
N TYR A 114 1.96 5.55 10.25
CA TYR A 114 1.83 5.12 8.86
C TYR A 114 1.61 3.63 8.71
N VAL A 115 0.85 3.24 7.69
CA VAL A 115 0.78 1.86 7.21
C VAL A 115 1.38 1.79 5.81
N VAL A 116 2.20 0.77 5.56
CA VAL A 116 2.77 0.52 4.23
C VAL A 116 1.79 -0.31 3.40
N LEU A 117 1.49 0.20 2.21
CA LEU A 117 0.61 -0.42 1.23
C LEU A 117 1.41 -0.86 0.00
N GLY A 118 1.06 -2.01 -0.54
CA GLY A 118 1.45 -2.41 -1.89
C GLY A 118 0.54 -1.76 -2.93
N LEU A 119 1.14 -1.27 -4.01
CA LEU A 119 0.47 -0.84 -5.24
C LEU A 119 0.48 -1.99 -6.23
N TYR A 120 -0.68 -2.41 -6.71
CA TYR A 120 -0.84 -3.55 -7.61
C TYR A 120 -1.47 -3.11 -8.93
N ARG A 121 -0.90 -3.61 -10.04
CA ARG A 121 -1.36 -3.39 -11.42
C ARG A 121 -0.93 -4.55 -12.31
#